data_AF-A0A496WT86-F1
#
_entry.id   AF-A0A496WT86-F1
#
_cell.length_a   1.000
_cell.length_b   1.000
_cell.length_c   1.000
_cell.angle_alpha   90.00
_cell.angle_beta   90.00
_cell.angle_gamma   90.00
#
_symmetry.space_group_name_H-M   'P 1'
#
loop_
_entity.id
_entity.type
_entity.pdbx_description
1 polymer ?
#
loop_
_entity_poly.entity_id
_entity_poly.type
_entity_poly.pdbx_seq_one_letter_code
_entity_poly.pdbx_strand_id
1 'polypeptide(L)'
;MACDDTYAPKQYFSFFQLTRVHVHVVPTEDGTSVAQHVLARLLDIKHEPDDHLWLVLDTDHCIEGTHLRSFTQTLREARESGVQVALSRPCFELWLLLHHLKRNHVEGLADAKAVTAALKKVPGGYSKIELKKD
;
A
#
# COMPACT_ATOMS: atom_id res chain seq x y z
N MET A 1 -5.76 -5.73 6.03
CA MET A 1 -4.58 -4.87 5.76
C MET A 1 -5.02 -3.41 5.69
N ALA A 2 -4.18 -2.49 6.15
CA ALA A 2 -4.41 -1.04 6.01
C ALA A 2 -3.23 -0.40 5.27
N CYS A 3 -3.52 0.62 4.46
CA CYS A 3 -2.53 1.34 3.67
C CYS A 3 -2.81 2.85 3.72
N ASP A 4 -1.76 3.63 3.52
CA ASP A 4 -1.79 5.06 3.34
C ASP A 4 -2.40 5.51 1.99
N ASP A 5 -2.42 4.63 0.98
CA ASP A 5 -3.19 4.85 -0.25
C ASP A 5 -4.68 4.50 -0.08
N THR A 6 -5.54 5.47 -0.37
CA THR A 6 -6.99 5.38 -0.21
C THR A 6 -7.69 4.44 -1.20
N TYR A 7 -7.20 4.33 -2.43
CA TYR A 7 -7.98 3.77 -3.54
C TYR A 7 -7.33 2.55 -4.18
N ALA A 8 -6.02 2.59 -4.40
CA ALA A 8 -5.31 1.58 -5.17
C ALA A 8 -5.34 0.19 -4.52
N PRO A 9 -5.15 0.01 -3.19
CA PRO A 9 -5.09 -1.32 -2.58
C PRO A 9 -6.39 -2.10 -2.72
N LYS A 10 -7.54 -1.48 -2.45
CA LYS A 10 -8.85 -2.15 -2.56
C LYS A 10 -9.12 -2.61 -3.98
N GLN A 11 -8.89 -1.73 -4.96
CA GLN A 11 -9.09 -2.07 -6.36
C GLN A 11 -8.12 -3.17 -6.78
N TYR A 12 -6.83 -3.05 -6.47
CA TYR A 12 -5.80 -4.04 -6.75
C TYR A 12 -6.15 -5.43 -6.19
N PHE A 13 -6.47 -5.53 -4.90
CA PHE A 13 -6.78 -6.82 -4.30
C PHE A 13 -8.10 -7.42 -4.80
N SER A 14 -9.05 -6.59 -5.23
CA SER A 14 -10.32 -7.07 -5.81
C SER A 14 -10.18 -7.80 -7.16
N PHE A 15 -9.05 -7.64 -7.85
CA PHE A 15 -8.75 -8.40 -9.07
C PHE A 15 -8.40 -9.86 -8.80
N PHE A 16 -7.86 -10.18 -7.62
CA PHE A 16 -7.46 -11.54 -7.33
C PHE A 16 -8.65 -12.36 -6.84
N GLN A 17 -9.00 -13.39 -7.61
CA GLN A 17 -9.99 -14.40 -7.21
C GLN A 17 -9.32 -15.51 -6.38
N LEU A 18 -8.78 -15.15 -5.22
CA LEU A 18 -8.14 -16.10 -4.31
C LEU A 18 -9.21 -16.87 -3.55
N THR A 19 -9.20 -18.21 -3.64
CA THR A 19 -10.20 -19.07 -2.98
C THR A 19 -9.84 -19.43 -1.54
N ARG A 20 -8.57 -19.33 -1.18
CA ARG A 20 -8.03 -19.78 0.13
C ARG A 20 -7.57 -18.64 1.02
N VAL A 21 -7.42 -17.44 0.47
CA VAL A 21 -6.91 -16.26 1.18
C VAL A 21 -7.82 -15.10 0.82
N HIS A 22 -8.44 -14.48 1.82
CA HIS A 22 -9.25 -13.29 1.64
C HIS A 22 -8.47 -12.09 2.12
N VAL A 23 -8.35 -11.07 1.27
CA VAL A 23 -7.67 -9.82 1.64
C VAL A 23 -8.72 -8.76 1.90
N HIS A 24 -8.88 -8.40 3.17
CA HIS A 24 -9.74 -7.29 3.59
C HIS A 24 -8.93 -6.01 3.68
N VAL A 25 -9.27 -5.02 2.84
CA VAL A 25 -8.64 -3.69 2.86
C VAL A 25 -9.46 -2.77 3.76
N VAL A 26 -8.84 -2.27 4.83
CA VAL A 26 -9.43 -1.31 5.76
C VAL A 26 -9.51 0.05 5.06
N PRO A 27 -10.71 0.68 4.96
CA PRO A 27 -10.88 1.92 4.25
C PRO A 27 -10.23 3.11 4.97
N THR A 28 -9.79 4.10 4.19
CA THR A 28 -9.33 5.39 4.71
C THR A 28 -10.54 6.29 4.97
N GLU A 29 -10.85 6.60 6.23
CA GLU A 29 -12.04 7.40 6.59
C GLU A 29 -11.78 8.92 6.57
N ASP A 30 -10.62 9.38 7.03
CA ASP A 30 -10.35 10.82 7.23
C ASP A 30 -9.36 11.44 6.23
N GLY A 31 -9.03 10.73 5.15
CA GLY A 31 -7.99 11.14 4.21
C GLY A 31 -6.58 11.23 4.81
N THR A 32 -6.39 10.80 6.06
CA THR A 32 -5.10 10.77 6.74
C THR A 32 -4.26 9.60 6.23
N SER A 33 -3.11 9.93 5.64
CA SER A 33 -2.12 8.99 5.12
C SER A 33 -0.91 8.82 6.07
N VAL A 34 -0.94 9.45 7.25
CA VAL A 34 0.14 9.34 8.24
C VAL A 34 0.16 7.94 8.84
N ALA A 35 1.34 7.32 8.88
CA ALA A 35 1.54 5.93 9.30
C ALA A 35 0.82 5.57 10.62
N GLN A 36 0.87 6.45 11.63
CA GLN A 36 0.22 6.24 12.92
C GLN A 36 -1.30 6.06 12.79
N HIS A 37 -1.96 6.86 11.95
CA HIS A 37 -3.40 6.73 11.70
C HIS A 37 -3.73 5.46 10.91
N VAL A 38 -2.85 5.04 9.99
CA VAL A 38 -3.00 3.77 9.26
C VAL A 38 -2.92 2.58 10.22
N LEU A 39 -1.94 2.57 11.13
CA LEU A 39 -1.80 1.54 12.16
C LEU A 39 -3.00 1.53 13.12
N ALA A 40 -3.42 2.70 13.62
CA ALA A 40 -4.54 2.80 14.56
C ALA A 40 -5.83 2.17 13.99
N ARG A 41 -6.16 2.49 12.73
CA ARG A 41 -7.31 1.88 12.04
C ARG A 41 -7.19 0.37 11.87
N LEU A 42 -5.98 -0.12 11.62
CA LEU A 42 -5.73 -1.56 11.51
C LEU A 42 -5.87 -2.29 12.84
N LEU A 43 -5.53 -1.64 13.96
CA LEU A 43 -5.68 -2.24 15.29
C LEU A 43 -7.12 -2.21 15.80
N ASP A 44 -7.96 -1.32 15.28
CA ASP A 44 -9.37 -1.20 15.67
C ASP A 44 -10.28 -2.26 15.01
N ILE A 45 -9.79 -2.98 13.99
CA ILE A 45 -10.59 -4.02 13.35
C ILE A 45 -10.72 -5.29 14.19
N LYS A 46 -11.93 -5.84 14.19
CA LYS A 46 -12.16 -7.21 14.67
C LYS A 46 -11.57 -8.19 13.67
N HIS A 47 -10.85 -9.18 14.19
CA HIS A 47 -10.18 -10.22 13.42
C HIS A 47 -10.14 -11.50 14.24
N GLU A 48 -10.03 -12.64 13.57
CA GLU A 48 -9.89 -13.94 14.20
C GLU A 48 -8.43 -14.22 14.60
N PRO A 49 -8.17 -15.15 15.54
CA PRO A 49 -6.80 -15.42 16.00
C PRO A 49 -5.82 -15.89 14.93
N ASP A 50 -6.32 -16.46 13.83
CA ASP A 50 -5.53 -16.91 12.68
C ASP A 50 -5.41 -15.87 11.56
N ASP A 51 -6.06 -14.71 11.71
CA ASP A 51 -5.92 -13.60 10.76
C ASP A 51 -4.56 -12.93 10.88
N HIS A 52 -4.05 -12.46 9.73
CA HIS A 52 -2.81 -11.69 9.68
C HIS A 52 -3.11 -10.21 9.45
N LEU A 53 -2.63 -9.36 10.36
CA LEU A 53 -2.67 -7.91 10.20
C LEU A 53 -1.45 -7.44 9.42
N TRP A 54 -1.70 -6.69 8.34
CA TRP A 54 -0.66 -6.11 7.49
C TRP A 54 -0.81 -4.60 7.37
N LEU A 55 0.24 -3.88 7.75
CA LEU A 55 0.44 -2.45 7.55
C LEU A 55 1.28 -2.24 6.30
N VAL A 56 0.71 -1.60 5.28
CA VAL A 56 1.40 -1.27 4.03
C VAL A 56 1.62 0.23 3.99
N LEU A 57 2.85 0.69 3.77
CA LEU A 57 3.16 2.13 3.78
C LEU A 57 4.08 2.51 2.62
N ASP A 58 3.77 3.63 1.97
CA ASP A 58 4.64 4.27 0.99
C ASP A 58 5.78 5.02 1.70
N THR A 59 6.97 4.97 1.09
CA THR A 59 8.20 5.52 1.70
C THR A 59 8.58 6.90 1.17
N ASP A 60 7.97 7.35 0.08
CA ASP A 60 8.27 8.64 -0.55
C ASP A 60 7.88 9.84 0.32
N HIS A 61 6.88 9.68 1.19
CA HIS A 61 6.43 10.71 2.14
C HIS A 61 7.22 10.75 3.46
N CYS A 62 8.16 9.83 3.69
CA CYS A 62 8.72 9.57 5.02
C CYS A 62 10.14 10.07 5.27
N ILE A 63 10.68 10.93 4.40
CA ILE A 63 12.15 11.13 4.29
C ILE A 63 12.68 12.34 5.10
N GLU A 64 11.83 13.17 5.71
CA GLU A 64 12.30 14.41 6.36
C GLU A 64 11.80 14.62 7.80
N GLY A 65 12.72 15.03 8.69
CA GLY A 65 12.43 15.61 10.01
C GLY A 65 11.56 14.75 10.95
N THR A 66 10.46 15.33 11.43
CA THR A 66 9.51 14.72 12.38
C THR A 66 8.76 13.52 11.80
N HIS A 67 8.56 13.48 10.47
CA HIS A 67 7.89 12.39 9.78
C HIS A 67 8.68 11.08 9.90
N LEU A 68 10.01 11.13 9.80
CA LEU A 68 10.86 9.94 9.94
C LEU A 68 10.80 9.33 11.36
N ARG A 69 10.74 10.18 12.40
CA ARG A 69 10.63 9.72 13.79
C ARG A 69 9.28 9.05 14.03
N SER A 70 8.18 9.71 13.67
CA SER A 70 6.82 9.17 13.81
C SER A 70 6.66 7.87 13.00
N PHE A 71 7.21 7.82 11.79
CA PHE A 71 7.23 6.62 10.96
C PHE A 71 7.96 5.46 11.64
N THR A 72 9.20 5.69 12.10
CA THR A 72 10.01 4.67 12.79
C THR A 72 9.33 4.16 14.06
N GLN A 73 8.71 5.07 14.82
CA GLN A 73 7.93 4.71 16.01
C GLN A 73 6.73 3.84 15.64
N THR A 74 5.99 4.21 14.59
CA THR A 74 4.86 3.40 14.09
C THR A 74 5.31 1.98 13.70
N LEU A 75 6.47 1.85 13.03
CA LEU A 75 6.99 0.53 12.65
C LEU A 75 7.33 -0.33 13.88
N ARG A 76 7.80 0.29 14.97
CA ARG A 76 8.04 -0.40 16.23
C ARG A 76 6.73 -0.85 16.87
N GLU A 77 5.77 0.07 17.00
CA GLU A 77 4.45 -0.21 17.60
C GLU A 77 3.70 -1.31 16.84
N ALA A 78 3.77 -1.31 15.51
CA ALA A 78 3.22 -2.36 14.66
C ALA A 78 3.81 -3.73 15.02
N ARG A 79 5.15 -3.84 15.09
CA ARG A 79 5.83 -5.09 15.43
C ARG A 79 5.49 -5.58 16.83
N GLU A 80 5.45 -4.68 17.81
CA GLU A 80 5.08 -4.99 19.20
C GLU A 80 3.64 -5.48 19.32
N SER A 81 2.77 -5.05 18.41
CA SER A 81 1.36 -5.45 18.33
C SER A 81 1.12 -6.66 17.41
N GLY A 82 2.18 -7.35 16.96
CA GLY A 82 2.06 -8.52 16.07
C GLY A 82 1.65 -8.20 14.62
N VAL A 83 1.64 -6.93 14.23
CA VAL A 83 1.31 -6.47 12.88
C VAL A 83 2.53 -6.64 11.96
N GLN A 84 2.29 -7.23 10.79
CA GLN A 84 3.28 -7.38 9.72
C GLN A 84 3.39 -6.09 8.92
N VAL A 85 4.59 -5.74 8.46
CA VAL A 85 4.85 -4.48 7.76
C VAL A 85 5.36 -4.77 6.35
N ALA A 86 4.75 -4.15 5.35
CA ALA A 86 5.25 -4.06 3.98
C ALA A 86 5.50 -2.60 3.61
N LEU A 87 6.63 -2.33 2.96
CA LEU A 87 6.99 -0.99 2.51
C LEU A 87 7.03 -0.92 0.98
N SER A 88 6.30 0.03 0.41
CA SER A 88 6.33 0.34 -1.02
C SER A 88 7.33 1.47 -1.27
N ARG A 89 8.26 1.26 -2.21
CA ARG A 89 9.20 2.29 -2.65
C ARG A 89 9.18 2.40 -4.17
N PRO A 90 8.82 3.54 -4.76
CA PRO A 90 8.43 4.78 -4.10
C PRO A 90 6.99 4.78 -3.56
N CYS A 91 6.04 4.12 -4.24
CA CYS A 91 4.61 4.10 -3.88
C CYS A 91 3.93 2.76 -4.22
N PHE A 92 2.67 2.58 -3.80
CA PHE A 92 1.89 1.36 -4.03
C PHE A 92 1.72 1.02 -5.52
N GLU A 93 1.61 2.02 -6.40
CA GLU A 93 1.51 1.82 -7.86
C GLU A 93 2.68 1.03 -8.46
N LEU A 94 3.81 0.91 -7.76
CA LEU A 94 4.91 0.07 -8.21
C LEU A 94 4.49 -1.41 -8.28
N TRP A 95 3.69 -1.90 -7.33
CA TRP A 95 3.22 -3.29 -7.35
C TRP A 95 2.31 -3.56 -8.54
N LEU A 96 1.46 -2.61 -8.91
CA LEU A 96 0.65 -2.68 -10.13
C LEU A 96 1.55 -2.74 -11.37
N LEU A 97 2.56 -1.88 -11.44
CA LEU A 97 3.49 -1.83 -12.57
C LEU A 97 4.29 -3.13 -12.74
N LEU A 98 4.64 -3.78 -11.63
CA LEU A 98 5.36 -5.05 -11.61
C LEU A 98 4.57 -6.24 -12.19
N HIS A 99 3.24 -6.14 -12.34
CA HIS A 99 2.46 -7.16 -13.06
C HIS A 99 2.63 -7.09 -14.58
N HIS A 100 2.95 -5.91 -15.10
CA HIS A 100 3.06 -5.68 -16.54
C HIS A 100 4.50 -5.61 -17.02
N LEU A 101 5.42 -5.18 -16.16
CA LEU A 101 6.82 -4.99 -16.49
C LEU A 101 7.72 -5.89 -15.65
N LYS A 102 8.79 -6.39 -16.27
CA LYS A 102 9.85 -7.08 -15.54
C LYS A 102 10.59 -6.09 -14.63
N ARG A 103 11.10 -6.60 -13.51
CA ARG A 103 11.85 -5.83 -12.49
C ARG A 103 12.91 -4.89 -13.06
N ASN A 104 13.71 -5.34 -14.03
CA ASN A 104 14.76 -4.53 -14.65
C ASN A 104 14.25 -3.27 -15.36
N HIS A 105 12.97 -3.21 -15.74
CA HIS A 105 12.35 -2.03 -16.35
C HIS A 105 11.80 -1.02 -15.33
N VAL A 106 11.70 -1.40 -14.04
CA VAL A 106 11.21 -0.53 -12.96
C VAL A 106 12.31 -0.07 -12.00
N GLU A 107 13.49 -0.70 -12.03
CA GLU A 107 14.64 -0.35 -11.17
C GLU A 107 15.17 1.09 -11.35
N GLY A 108 14.78 1.79 -12.43
CA GLY A 108 15.14 3.19 -12.68
C GLY A 108 14.09 4.24 -12.26
N LEU A 109 12.97 3.83 -11.66
CA LEU A 109 11.88 4.74 -11.30
C LEU A 109 12.11 5.30 -9.89
N ALA A 110 12.61 6.54 -9.84
CA ALA A 110 13.07 7.16 -8.60
C ALA A 110 11.93 7.63 -7.66
N ASP A 111 10.76 7.96 -8.21
CA ASP A 111 9.65 8.56 -7.45
C ASP A 111 8.27 8.08 -7.93
N ALA A 112 7.24 8.38 -7.14
CA ALA A 112 5.86 7.98 -7.42
C ALA A 112 5.33 8.56 -8.74
N LYS A 113 5.82 9.73 -9.16
CA LYS A 113 5.43 10.36 -10.43
C LYS A 113 5.95 9.55 -11.62
N ALA A 114 7.20 9.10 -11.57
CA ALA A 114 7.81 8.26 -12.58
C ALA A 114 7.09 6.92 -12.69
N VAL A 115 6.75 6.30 -11.55
CA VAL A 115 5.96 5.05 -11.51
C VAL A 115 4.58 5.25 -12.14
N THR A 116 3.86 6.30 -11.74
CA THR A 116 2.54 6.59 -12.30
C THR A 116 2.60 6.88 -13.81
N ALA A 117 3.63 7.59 -14.27
CA ALA A 117 3.83 7.90 -15.68
C ALA A 117 4.14 6.64 -16.52
N ALA A 118 4.90 5.70 -15.96
CA ALA A 118 5.15 4.41 -16.60
C ALA A 118 3.87 3.56 -16.63
N LEU A 119 3.13 3.50 -15.52
CA LEU A 119 1.90 2.72 -15.40
C LEU A 119 0.80 3.20 -16.36
N LYS A 120 0.69 4.51 -16.62
CA LYS A 120 -0.24 5.06 -17.63
C LYS A 120 0.06 4.64 -19.07
N LYS A 121 1.29 4.20 -19.38
CA LYS A 121 1.70 3.77 -20.73
C LYS A 121 1.44 2.28 -20.98
N VAL A 122 1.11 1.52 -19.93
CA VAL A 122 0.77 0.11 -20.03
C VAL A 122 -0.62 -0.02 -20.68
N PRO A 123 -0.85 -1.05 -21.54
CA PRO A 123 -2.18 -1.37 -22.06
C PRO A 123 -3.22 -1.49 -20.94
N GLY A 124 -4.49 -1.13 -21.22
CA GLY A 124 -5.56 -1.10 -20.20
C GLY A 124 -5.71 0.26 -19.49
N GLY A 125 -4.61 1.00 -19.30
CA GLY A 125 -4.61 2.38 -18.80
C GLY A 125 -4.94 2.51 -17.31
N TYR A 126 -4.03 3.11 -16.53
CA TYR A 126 -4.23 3.33 -15.10
C TYR A 126 -5.10 4.55 -14.78
N SER A 127 -6.17 4.33 -14.02
CA SER A 127 -6.87 5.37 -13.28
C SER A 127 -6.88 5.00 -11.79
N LYS A 128 -6.43 5.94 -10.97
CA LYS A 128 -6.36 5.78 -9.51
C LYS A 128 -7.74 5.59 -8.86
N ILE A 129 -8.80 6.00 -9.56
CA ILE A 129 -10.19 5.92 -9.10
C ILE A 129 -10.89 4.68 -9.68
N GLU A 130 -10.50 4.23 -10.86
CA GLU A 130 -11.09 3.07 -11.55
C GLU A 130 -10.04 2.32 -12.35
N LEU A 131 -9.48 1.25 -11.78
CA LEU A 131 -8.69 0.30 -12.54
C LEU A 131 -9.58 -0.37 -13.60
N LYS A 132 -9.27 -0.15 -14.88
CA LYS A 132 -9.96 -0.79 -15.99
C LYS A 132 -9.62 -2.28 -15.99
N LYS A 133 -10.65 -3.12 -16.15
CA LYS A 133 -10.49 -4.55 -16.41
C LYS A 133 -10.07 -4.73 -17.87
N ASP A 134 -8.97 -5.43 -18.08
CA ASP A 134 -8.54 -5.91 -19.41
C ASP A 134 -9.57 -6.88 -20.03
#